data_AF-A0A6J6PKJ6-F1
#
_entry.id   AF-A0A6J6PKJ6-F1
#
_cell.length_a   1.000
_cell.length_b   1.000
_cell.length_c   1.000
_cell.angle_alpha   90.00
_cell.angle_beta   90.00
_cell.angle_gamma   90.00
#
_symmetry.space_group_name_H-M   'P 1'
#
loop_
_entity.id
_entity.type
_entity.pdbx_description
1 polymer ?
#
loop_
_entity_poly.entity_id
_entity_poly.type
_entity_poly.pdbx_seq_one_letter_code
_entity_poly.pdbx_strand_id
1 'polypeptide(L)'
;MDAYAQAGVTNAREQVAMAEVHDCFTPTELLLMEDLQFSARGTAWRDVLDGVFDLDGELPVNPDGGLKSFGHPTGASGLRMMFEAFLQLRGEVPEERKIHSLAEGRKLALTHNLGGYPGEMVSFISLLGAELD
;
A
#
# COMPACT_ATOMS: atom_id res chain seq x y z
N MET A 1 -0.08 -14.51 -5.19
CA MET A 1 0.91 -13.52 -5.67
C MET A 1 2.29 -13.89 -5.14
N ASP A 2 3.35 -13.82 -5.94
CA ASP A 2 4.68 -14.31 -5.56
C ASP A 2 5.27 -13.60 -4.34
N ALA A 3 5.11 -12.28 -4.22
CA ALA A 3 5.66 -11.55 -3.06
C ALA A 3 4.99 -11.96 -1.74
N TYR A 4 3.69 -12.28 -1.76
CA TYR A 4 2.99 -12.82 -0.58
C TYR A 4 3.53 -14.19 -0.18
N ALA A 5 3.73 -15.08 -1.16
CA ALA A 5 4.31 -16.39 -0.89
C ALA A 5 5.74 -16.29 -0.32
N GLN A 6 6.57 -15.38 -0.88
CA GLN A 6 7.93 -15.13 -0.42
C GLN A 6 7.98 -14.56 1.01
N ALA A 7 6.98 -13.77 1.40
CA ALA A 7 6.88 -13.15 2.72
C ALA A 7 5.98 -13.92 3.71
N GLY A 8 5.46 -15.09 3.34
CA GLY A 8 4.55 -15.87 4.19
C GLY A 8 3.17 -15.25 4.44
N VAL A 9 2.76 -14.27 3.63
CA VAL A 9 1.46 -13.59 3.77
C VAL A 9 0.34 -14.46 3.18
N THR A 10 -0.70 -14.70 3.99
CA THR A 10 -1.85 -15.53 3.62
C THR A 10 -3.15 -14.74 3.54
N ASN A 11 -3.29 -13.68 4.35
CA ASN A 11 -4.37 -12.72 4.27
C ASN A 11 -3.78 -11.31 4.30
N ALA A 12 -3.58 -10.72 3.12
CA ALA A 12 -2.90 -9.44 3.02
C ALA A 12 -3.66 -8.30 3.71
N ARG A 13 -5.01 -8.31 3.66
CA ARG A 13 -5.85 -7.30 4.30
C ARG A 13 -5.62 -7.22 5.80
N GLU A 14 -5.46 -8.37 6.46
CA GLU A 14 -5.29 -8.48 7.91
C GLU A 14 -3.82 -8.44 8.37
N GLN A 15 -2.87 -8.80 7.50
CA GLN A 15 -1.45 -8.98 7.88
C GLN A 15 -0.56 -7.81 7.47
N VAL A 16 -0.96 -7.04 6.45
CA VAL A 16 -0.24 -5.83 6.03
C VAL A 16 -0.68 -4.67 6.93
N ALA A 17 0.31 -3.91 7.42
CA ALA A 17 0.10 -2.72 8.22
C ALA A 17 -0.31 -1.52 7.37
N MET A 18 0.31 -1.35 6.21
CA MET A 18 -0.05 -0.30 5.25
C MET A 18 0.34 -0.71 3.83
N ALA A 19 -0.26 -0.07 2.84
CA ALA A 19 0.20 -0.19 1.46
C ALA A 19 0.43 1.18 0.83
N GLU A 20 1.52 1.29 0.08
CA GLU A 20 1.71 2.32 -0.93
C GLU A 20 1.44 1.70 -2.30
N VAL A 21 0.48 2.23 -3.04
CA VAL A 21 0.08 1.71 -4.36
C VAL A 21 0.19 2.78 -5.43
N HIS A 22 0.45 2.35 -6.66
CA HIS A 22 0.65 3.24 -7.79
C HIS A 22 -0.67 3.83 -8.31
N ASP A 23 -1.22 4.80 -7.58
CA ASP A 23 -2.51 5.45 -7.84
C ASP A 23 -2.42 6.58 -8.88
N CYS A 24 -1.70 6.37 -9.98
CA CYS A 24 -1.53 7.39 -11.04
C CYS A 24 -2.87 7.91 -11.61
N PHE A 25 -3.93 7.11 -11.47
CA PHE A 25 -5.32 7.52 -11.66
C PHE A 25 -6.20 6.86 -10.60
N THR A 26 -7.32 7.51 -10.23
CA THR A 26 -8.31 6.94 -9.28
C THR A 26 -8.81 5.54 -9.64
N PRO A 27 -9.18 5.22 -10.89
CA PRO A 27 -9.57 3.85 -11.23
C PRO A 27 -8.43 2.83 -11.07
N THR A 28 -7.17 3.23 -11.25
CA THR A 28 -6.02 2.33 -11.06
C THR A 28 -5.95 1.86 -9.60
N GLU A 29 -6.14 2.78 -8.65
CA GLU A 29 -6.12 2.43 -7.22
C GLU A 29 -7.18 1.37 -6.87
N LEU A 30 -8.41 1.52 -7.37
CA LEU A 30 -9.48 0.53 -7.17
C LEU A 30 -9.11 -0.85 -7.71
N LEU A 31 -8.54 -0.91 -8.92
CA LEU A 31 -8.09 -2.18 -9.51
C LEU A 31 -6.97 -2.81 -8.67
N LEU A 32 -6.05 -1.99 -8.16
CA LEU A 32 -4.96 -2.46 -7.32
C LEU A 32 -5.46 -3.00 -5.98
N MET A 33 -6.49 -2.42 -5.37
CA MET A 33 -7.09 -2.99 -4.15
C MET A 33 -7.60 -4.41 -4.37
N GLU A 34 -8.15 -4.69 -5.56
CA GLU A 34 -8.66 -6.01 -5.93
C GLU A 34 -7.54 -6.98 -6.33
N ASP A 35 -6.59 -6.52 -7.16
CA ASP A 35 -5.48 -7.33 -7.66
C ASP A 35 -4.47 -7.69 -6.55
N LEU A 36 -4.28 -6.79 -5.58
CA LEU A 36 -3.50 -7.05 -4.36
C LEU A 36 -4.29 -7.84 -3.31
N GLN A 37 -5.55 -8.20 -3.60
CA GLN A 37 -6.40 -9.03 -2.74
C GLN A 37 -6.74 -8.37 -1.39
N PHE A 38 -6.78 -7.04 -1.33
CA PHE A 38 -7.32 -6.29 -0.18
C PHE A 38 -8.85 -6.25 -0.21
N SER A 39 -9.40 -6.20 -1.42
CA SER A 39 -10.83 -6.25 -1.69
C SER A 39 -11.17 -7.47 -2.54
N ALA A 40 -12.41 -7.95 -2.42
CA ALA A 40 -12.93 -8.88 -3.41
C ALA A 40 -13.07 -8.19 -4.78
N ARG A 41 -12.95 -8.97 -5.85
CA ARG A 41 -13.07 -8.46 -7.22
C ARG A 41 -14.43 -7.79 -7.46
N GLY A 42 -14.41 -6.59 -8.01
CA GLY A 42 -15.56 -5.73 -8.26
C GLY A 42 -16.12 -5.00 -7.03
N THR A 43 -15.47 -5.07 -5.86
CA THR A 43 -16.01 -4.51 -4.61
C THR A 43 -15.13 -3.46 -3.94
N ALA A 44 -13.96 -3.12 -4.48
CA ALA A 44 -13.05 -2.16 -3.84
C ALA A 44 -13.68 -0.79 -3.57
N TRP A 45 -14.63 -0.37 -4.42
CA TRP A 45 -15.36 0.88 -4.23
C TRP A 45 -16.18 0.93 -2.93
N ARG A 46 -16.66 -0.22 -2.43
CA ARG A 46 -17.39 -0.29 -1.16
C ARG A 46 -16.44 -0.06 0.00
N ASP A 47 -15.32 -0.78 0.00
CA ASP A 47 -14.26 -0.64 1.01
C ASP A 47 -13.76 0.82 1.07
N VAL A 48 -13.60 1.49 -0.06
CA VAL A 48 -13.27 2.94 -0.11
C VAL A 48 -14.36 3.78 0.56
N LEU A 49 -15.64 3.56 0.24
CA LEU A 49 -16.74 4.34 0.83
C LEU A 49 -16.96 4.04 2.32
N ASP A 50 -16.59 2.84 2.75
CA ASP A 50 -16.67 2.39 4.14
C ASP A 50 -15.44 2.83 4.97
N GLY A 51 -14.49 3.54 4.36
CA GLY A 51 -13.29 4.08 5.03
C GLY A 51 -12.23 3.02 5.35
N VAL A 52 -12.28 1.84 4.73
CA VAL A 52 -11.34 0.73 4.99
C VAL A 52 -9.90 1.15 4.73
N PHE A 53 -9.69 2.00 3.72
CA PHE A 53 -8.37 2.42 3.26
C PHE A 53 -7.92 3.79 3.79
N ASP A 54 -8.77 4.43 4.61
CA ASP A 54 -8.45 5.69 5.25
C ASP A 54 -7.29 5.51 6.24
N LEU A 55 -6.71 6.62 6.70
CA LEU A 55 -5.56 6.61 7.60
C LEU A 55 -5.83 5.84 8.91
N ASP A 56 -7.04 5.97 9.43
CA ASP A 56 -7.56 5.28 10.62
C ASP A 56 -8.41 4.05 10.29
N GLY A 57 -8.44 3.65 9.02
CA GLY A 57 -9.14 2.48 8.52
C GLY A 57 -8.45 1.15 8.85
N GLU A 58 -9.08 0.06 8.41
CA GLU A 58 -8.58 -1.30 8.62
C GLU A 58 -7.22 -1.54 7.95
N LEU A 59 -6.99 -1.01 6.74
CA LEU A 59 -5.73 -1.12 6.01
C LEU A 59 -5.41 0.23 5.37
N PRO A 60 -4.63 1.10 6.03
CA PRO A 60 -4.26 2.39 5.46
C PRO A 60 -3.52 2.25 4.12
N VAL A 61 -4.03 2.93 3.10
CA VAL A 61 -3.42 2.97 1.76
C VAL A 61 -3.00 4.39 1.43
N ASN A 62 -1.77 4.54 0.93
CA ASN A 62 -1.19 5.83 0.55
C ASN A 62 -1.33 6.91 1.65
N PRO A 63 -0.91 6.63 2.90
CA PRO A 63 -1.10 7.56 4.02
C PRO A 63 -0.43 8.93 3.81
N ASP A 64 0.55 9.03 2.91
CA ASP A 64 1.20 10.30 2.55
C ASP A 64 0.47 11.11 1.45
N GLY A 65 -0.64 10.58 0.93
CA GLY A 65 -1.46 11.20 -0.12
C GLY A 65 -1.22 10.65 -1.52
N GLY A 66 -0.29 9.71 -1.70
CA GLY A 66 -0.10 8.97 -2.94
C GLY A 66 0.34 9.85 -4.12
N LEU A 67 0.30 9.29 -5.32
CA LEU A 67 0.75 9.94 -6.56
C LEU A 67 -0.14 11.14 -6.91
N LYS A 68 -1.43 11.09 -6.55
CA LYS A 68 -2.39 12.15 -6.88
C LYS A 68 -2.16 13.43 -6.09
N SER A 69 -1.90 13.32 -4.79
CA SER A 69 -1.83 14.48 -3.89
C SER A 69 -0.40 14.86 -3.52
N PHE A 70 0.45 13.88 -3.18
CA PHE A 70 1.86 14.14 -2.88
C PHE A 70 2.63 14.51 -4.15
N GLY A 71 2.32 13.80 -5.25
CA GLY A 71 2.86 14.05 -6.58
C GLY A 71 3.56 12.83 -7.19
N HIS A 72 3.72 12.87 -8.52
CA HIS A 72 4.19 11.73 -9.31
C HIS A 72 5.40 12.05 -10.21
N PRO A 73 6.58 12.36 -9.63
CA PRO A 73 7.83 12.31 -10.38
C PRO A 73 8.18 10.86 -10.70
N THR A 74 8.04 10.44 -11.96
CA THR A 74 8.04 9.03 -12.39
C THR A 74 9.20 8.21 -11.83
N GLY A 75 10.44 8.70 -11.94
CA GLY A 75 11.63 7.99 -11.44
C GLY A 75 11.76 7.94 -9.91
N ALA A 76 11.13 8.87 -9.20
CA ALA A 76 11.25 8.97 -7.74
C ALA A 76 10.06 8.35 -6.98
N SER A 77 8.95 8.04 -7.67
CA SER A 77 7.73 7.54 -7.03
C SER A 77 7.95 6.23 -6.28
N GLY A 78 8.63 5.24 -6.90
CA GLY A 78 8.91 3.97 -6.23
C GLY A 78 9.80 4.11 -4.98
N LEU A 79 10.77 5.05 -5.00
CA LEU A 79 11.61 5.34 -3.84
C LEU A 79 10.83 6.05 -2.73
N ARG A 80 9.96 7.01 -3.08
CA ARG A 80 9.07 7.69 -2.13
C ARG A 80 8.20 6.68 -1.39
N MET A 81 7.59 5.74 -2.11
CA MET A 81 6.71 4.71 -1.54
C MET A 81 7.44 3.87 -0.49
N MET A 82 8.66 3.41 -0.79
CA MET A 82 9.48 2.68 0.19
C MET A 82 9.93 3.56 1.35
N PHE A 83 10.16 4.86 1.10
CA PHE A 83 10.55 5.80 2.14
C PHE A 83 9.42 6.08 3.13
N GLU A 84 8.17 6.25 2.68
CA GLU A 84 7.02 6.38 3.60
C GLU A 84 6.83 5.09 4.42
N ALA A 85 6.89 3.92 3.78
CA ALA A 85 6.86 2.63 4.49
C ALA A 85 7.97 2.53 5.56
N PHE A 86 9.19 2.96 5.23
CA PHE A 86 10.31 3.00 6.17
C PHE A 86 10.04 3.93 7.37
N LEU A 87 9.52 5.14 7.14
CA LEU A 87 9.21 6.08 8.21
C LEU A 87 8.10 5.56 9.12
N GLN A 88 7.04 4.99 8.54
CA GLN A 88 5.92 4.41 9.28
C GLN A 88 6.38 3.25 10.17
N LEU A 89 7.10 2.28 9.60
CA LEU A 89 7.64 1.13 10.33
C LEU A 89 8.57 1.53 11.49
N ARG A 90 9.25 2.68 11.39
CA ARG A 90 10.10 3.23 12.45
C ARG A 90 9.38 4.16 13.42
N GLY A 91 8.12 4.50 13.14
CA GLY A 91 7.37 5.49 13.92
C GLY A 91 7.97 6.90 13.83
N GLU A 92 8.63 7.24 12.70
CA GLU A 92 9.29 8.53 12.47
C GLU A 92 8.42 9.52 11.67
N VAL A 93 7.20 9.12 11.33
CA VAL A 93 6.20 10.04 10.74
C VAL A 93 5.62 10.99 11.80
N PRO A 94 5.10 12.17 11.40
CA PRO A 94 4.29 13.01 12.28
C PRO A 94 3.09 12.25 12.85
N GLU A 95 2.66 12.59 14.05
CA GLU A 95 1.56 11.89 14.73
C GLU A 95 0.25 11.94 13.93
N GLU A 96 0.01 13.00 13.16
CA GLU A 96 -1.18 13.15 12.33
C GLU A 96 -1.23 12.19 11.13
N ARG A 97 -0.11 11.54 10.77
CA ARG A 97 -0.01 10.58 9.67
C ARG A 97 0.29 9.16 10.15
N LYS A 98 0.38 8.94 11.46
CA LYS A 98 0.79 7.65 12.01
C LYS A 98 -0.30 6.61 11.83
N ILE A 99 0.03 5.48 11.23
CA ILE A 99 -0.91 4.36 11.06
C ILE A 99 -1.11 3.61 12.38
N HIS A 100 -2.35 3.22 12.68
CA HIS A 100 -2.69 2.51 13.91
C HIS A 100 -2.44 0.98 13.82
N SER A 101 -2.50 0.42 12.63
CA SER A 101 -2.33 -1.02 12.34
C SER A 101 -1.00 -1.61 12.84
N LEU A 102 0.07 -0.81 12.95
CA LEU A 102 1.34 -1.23 13.55
C LEU A 102 1.18 -1.53 15.06
N ALA A 103 0.41 -0.70 15.77
CA ALA A 103 0.11 -0.90 17.19
C ALA A 103 -0.79 -2.14 17.43
N GLU A 104 -1.53 -2.57 16.41
CA GLU A 104 -2.32 -3.81 16.40
C GLU A 104 -1.47 -5.07 16.15
N GLY A 105 -0.15 -4.91 15.99
CA GLY A 105 0.78 -6.02 15.82
C GLY A 105 1.05 -6.42 14.36
N ARG A 106 0.53 -5.67 13.38
CA ARG A 106 0.92 -5.87 11.97
C ARG A 106 2.33 -5.33 11.76
N LYS A 107 3.17 -6.06 11.02
CA LYS A 107 4.61 -5.76 10.91
C LYS A 107 5.11 -5.47 9.50
N LEU A 108 4.26 -5.67 8.50
CA LEU A 108 4.67 -5.62 7.09
C LEU A 108 4.03 -4.41 6.38
N ALA A 109 4.84 -3.60 5.71
CA ALA A 109 4.37 -2.58 4.78
C ALA A 109 4.52 -3.08 3.34
N LEU A 110 3.51 -2.85 2.50
CA LEU A 110 3.55 -3.21 1.08
C LEU A 110 3.83 -1.96 0.23
N THR A 111 4.65 -2.11 -0.81
CA THR A 111 4.72 -1.11 -1.87
C THR A 111 4.49 -1.77 -3.22
N HIS A 112 3.59 -1.21 -4.03
CA HIS A 112 3.32 -1.65 -5.40
C HIS A 112 3.60 -0.50 -6.37
N ASN A 113 4.70 -0.60 -7.12
CA ASN A 113 5.05 0.36 -8.16
C ASN A 113 4.73 -0.21 -9.55
N LEU A 114 4.18 0.62 -10.44
CA LEU A 114 3.78 0.25 -11.79
C LEU A 114 4.52 1.13 -12.81
N GLY A 115 4.91 0.57 -13.94
CA GLY A 115 5.49 1.33 -15.05
C GLY A 115 5.07 0.76 -16.40
N GLY A 116 4.94 1.63 -17.40
CA GLY A 116 4.51 1.26 -18.75
C GLY A 116 3.17 1.90 -19.12
N TYR A 117 2.48 1.29 -20.08
CA TYR A 117 1.16 1.71 -20.55
C TYR A 117 0.18 0.53 -20.54
N PRO A 118 -1.14 0.77 -20.54
CA PRO A 118 -2.13 -0.29 -20.52
C PRO A 118 -1.88 -1.32 -21.63
N GLY A 119 -1.70 -2.59 -21.25
CA GLY A 119 -1.35 -3.70 -22.15
C GLY A 119 0.13 -4.10 -22.12
N GLU A 120 1.03 -3.23 -21.65
CA GLU A 120 2.47 -3.47 -21.51
C GLU A 120 2.99 -2.86 -20.19
N MET A 121 2.45 -3.34 -19.08
CA MET A 121 2.84 -2.90 -17.74
C MET A 121 3.85 -3.85 -17.10
N VAL A 122 4.76 -3.29 -16.33
CA VAL A 122 5.62 -4.01 -15.39
C VAL A 122 5.30 -3.53 -13.98
N SER A 123 5.05 -4.45 -13.07
CA SER A 123 4.84 -4.17 -11.65
C SER A 123 6.02 -4.65 -10.81
N PHE A 124 6.41 -3.85 -9.83
CA PHE A 124 7.31 -4.25 -8.74
C PHE A 124 6.55 -4.19 -7.42
N ILE A 125 6.56 -5.29 -6.68
CA ILE A 125 5.88 -5.41 -5.38
C ILE A 125 6.89 -5.85 -4.34
N SER A 126 6.94 -5.15 -3.22
CA SER A 126 7.77 -5.52 -2.07
C SER A 126 6.98 -5.45 -0.78
N LEU A 127 7.29 -6.38 0.12
CA LEU A 127 6.89 -6.34 1.52
C LEU A 127 8.12 -6.01 2.37
N LEU A 128 7.98 -5.04 3.26
CA LEU A 128 9.03 -4.50 4.10
C LEU A 128 8.66 -4.72 5.57
N GLY A 129 9.57 -5.27 6.36
CA GLY A 129 9.42 -5.41 7.81
C GLY A 129 10.52 -4.65 8.56
N ALA A 130 10.27 -4.29 9.81
CA ALA A 130 11.27 -3.66 10.69
C ALA A 130 12.25 -4.68 11.31
N GLU A 131 11.91 -5.97 11.28
CA GLU A 131 12.67 -7.06 11.87
C GLU A 131 13.19 -8.00 10.77
N LEU A 132 14.38 -8.58 11.00
CA LEU A 132 14.92 -9.66 10.18
C LEU A 132 14.33 -10.96 10.73
N ASP A 133 13.12 -11.33 10.28
CA ASP A 133 12.53 -12.64 10.58
C ASP A 133 13.35 -13.79 9.93
#